data_AF-A0A5C8LXI9-F1
#
_entry.id   AF-A0A5C8LXI9-F1
#
_cell.length_a   1.000
_cell.length_b   1.000
_cell.length_c   1.000
_cell.angle_alpha   90.00
_cell.angle_beta   90.00
_cell.angle_gamma   90.00
#
_symmetry.space_group_name_H-M   'P 1'
#
loop_
_entity.id
_entity.type
_entity.pdbx_description
1 polymer ?
#
loop_
_entity_poly.entity_id
_entity_poly.type
_entity_poly.pdbx_seq_one_letter_code
_entity_poly.pdbx_strand_id
1 'polypeptide(L)'
;MEGIGLIDGLSSKSNSIFWQRHIDYLESQIEALEEYKLQFDFAHNYFAWLLIAAEYTFYEIRRKAAFDNNNPKYFDNGYADLVKYSKNILSEKSHRSLCIIEAMRNILVHKGFPNTYSATKLHKKYDRDLYTNALTMMRSPKSYHEIKVMKSEILAGIGLISLKSLHD
;
A
#
# COMPACT_ATOMS: atom_id res chain seq x y z
N MET A 1 -29.47 -6.72 -14.26
CA MET A 1 -28.45 -6.81 -13.19
C MET A 1 -27.59 -5.54 -13.12
N GLU A 2 -28.15 -4.35 -13.38
CA GLU A 2 -27.37 -3.10 -13.46
C GLU A 2 -27.26 -2.36 -12.11
N GLY A 3 -28.14 -2.65 -11.15
CA GLY A 3 -28.16 -1.98 -9.84
C GLY A 3 -27.07 -2.43 -8.86
N ILE A 4 -26.60 -3.68 -8.97
CA ILE A 4 -25.59 -4.24 -8.04
C ILE A 4 -24.22 -3.59 -8.26
N GLY A 5 -23.81 -3.44 -9.53
CA GLY A 5 -22.54 -2.78 -9.87
C GLY A 5 -22.47 -1.29 -9.47
N LEU A 6 -23.62 -0.59 -9.46
CA LEU A 6 -23.69 0.80 -9.02
C LEU A 6 -23.51 0.94 -7.50
N ILE A 7 -24.16 0.07 -6.72
CA ILE A 7 -24.04 0.06 -5.25
C ILE A 7 -22.62 -0.33 -4.83
N ASP A 8 -22.03 -1.34 -5.47
CA ASP A 8 -20.64 -1.75 -5.22
C ASP A 8 -19.64 -0.65 -5.59
N GLY A 9 -19.89 0.08 -6.69
CA GLY A 9 -19.09 1.25 -7.08
C GLY A 9 -19.18 2.41 -6.07
N LEU A 10 -20.37 2.71 -5.54
CA LEU A 10 -20.59 3.76 -4.53
C LEU A 10 -19.97 3.39 -3.17
N SER A 11 -20.13 2.14 -2.74
CA SER A 11 -19.49 1.59 -1.54
C SER A 11 -17.97 1.65 -1.69
N SER A 12 -17.45 1.24 -2.85
CA SER A 12 -16.02 1.25 -3.13
C SER A 12 -15.43 2.67 -3.11
N LYS A 13 -16.15 3.64 -3.68
CA LYS A 13 -15.72 5.05 -3.65
C LYS A 13 -15.76 5.62 -2.23
N SER A 14 -16.77 5.30 -1.44
CA SER A 14 -16.87 5.71 -0.03
C SER A 14 -15.69 5.18 0.80
N ASN A 15 -15.31 3.92 0.59
CA ASN A 15 -14.16 3.31 1.26
C ASN A 15 -12.84 3.97 0.84
N SER A 16 -12.65 4.28 -0.45
CA SER A 16 -11.47 5.01 -0.93
C SER A 16 -11.33 6.37 -0.24
N ILE A 17 -12.43 7.14 -0.16
CA ILE A 17 -12.46 8.44 0.52
C ILE A 17 -12.15 8.27 2.01
N PHE A 18 -12.71 7.25 2.65
CA PHE A 18 -12.43 6.94 4.05
C PHE A 18 -10.92 6.69 4.28
N TRP A 19 -10.30 5.85 3.47
CA TRP A 19 -8.86 5.57 3.56
C TRP A 19 -8.01 6.80 3.31
N GLN A 20 -8.31 7.56 2.25
CA GLN A 20 -7.58 8.78 1.91
C GLN A 20 -7.61 9.78 3.07
N ARG A 21 -8.77 10.00 3.71
CA ARG A 21 -8.87 10.90 4.87
C ARG A 21 -7.98 10.48 6.04
N HIS A 22 -7.87 9.18 6.31
CA HIS A 22 -7.00 8.68 7.39
C HIS A 22 -5.52 8.85 7.05
N ILE A 23 -5.15 8.64 5.79
CA ILE A 23 -3.80 8.91 5.29
C ILE A 23 -3.48 10.39 5.44
N ASP A 24 -4.34 11.28 4.95
CA ASP A 24 -4.11 12.72 5.00
C ASP A 24 -3.98 13.22 6.45
N TYR A 25 -4.83 12.70 7.35
CA TYR A 25 -4.73 13.00 8.76
C TYR A 25 -3.38 12.56 9.33
N LEU A 26 -2.98 11.31 9.14
CA LEU A 26 -1.71 10.80 9.69
C LEU A 26 -0.49 11.47 9.07
N GLU A 27 -0.51 11.74 7.76
CA GLU A 27 0.55 12.52 7.12
C GLU A 27 0.64 13.92 7.75
N SER A 28 -0.48 14.62 7.95
CA SER A 28 -0.46 15.92 8.62
C SER A 28 0.14 15.87 10.02
N GLN A 29 -0.13 14.81 10.80
CA GLN A 29 0.43 14.64 12.14
C GLN A 29 1.94 14.35 12.08
N ILE A 30 2.39 13.47 11.17
CA ILE A 30 3.81 13.17 10.95
C ILE A 30 4.58 14.43 10.58
N GLU A 31 4.04 15.27 9.67
CA GLU A 31 4.68 16.51 9.25
C GLU A 31 4.71 17.53 10.39
N ALA A 32 3.58 17.73 11.10
CA ALA A 32 3.48 18.71 12.18
C ALA A 32 4.37 18.39 13.39
N LEU A 33 4.55 17.10 13.70
CA LEU A 33 5.40 16.62 14.80
C LEU A 33 6.83 16.30 14.34
N GLU A 34 7.12 16.45 13.05
CA GLU A 34 8.37 16.07 12.41
C GLU A 34 8.82 14.64 12.77
N GLU A 35 7.88 13.68 12.83
CA GLU A 35 8.18 12.31 13.29
C GLU A 35 9.24 11.62 12.43
N TYR A 36 9.39 12.04 11.16
CA TYR A 36 10.43 11.55 10.25
C TYR A 36 11.86 11.90 10.71
N LYS A 37 12.04 12.79 11.68
CA LYS A 37 13.34 13.10 12.33
C LYS A 37 13.56 12.32 13.63
N LEU A 38 12.51 11.72 14.18
CA LEU A 38 12.55 11.03 15.48
C LEU A 38 13.10 9.60 15.35
N GLN A 39 13.43 9.02 16.52
CA GLN A 39 13.65 7.57 16.60
C GLN A 39 12.32 6.83 16.49
N PHE A 40 12.38 5.59 16.03
CA PHE A 40 11.20 4.76 15.77
C PHE A 40 10.24 4.67 16.96
N ASP A 41 10.76 4.51 18.18
CA ASP A 41 9.95 4.37 19.40
C ASP A 41 9.14 5.62 19.76
N PHE A 42 9.45 6.78 19.16
CA PHE A 42 8.75 8.04 19.38
C PHE A 42 7.88 8.46 18.18
N ALA A 43 7.94 7.73 17.06
CA ALA A 43 7.23 8.04 15.82
C ALA A 43 5.93 7.22 15.69
N HIS A 44 4.94 7.56 16.51
CA HIS A 44 3.72 6.77 16.68
C HIS A 44 2.81 6.85 15.45
N ASN A 45 2.69 8.03 14.85
CA ASN A 45 1.87 8.23 13.66
C ASN A 45 2.49 7.55 12.44
N TYR A 46 3.83 7.53 12.34
CA TYR A 46 4.54 6.83 11.28
C TYR A 46 4.19 5.35 11.21
N PHE A 47 4.17 4.64 12.35
CA PHE A 47 3.83 3.21 12.36
C PHE A 47 2.38 2.95 11.92
N ALA A 48 1.42 3.73 12.43
CA ALA A 48 0.01 3.64 12.02
C ALA A 48 -0.15 3.96 10.53
N TRP A 49 0.56 4.97 10.05
CA TRP A 49 0.57 5.39 8.65
C TRP A 49 1.09 4.30 7.73
N LEU A 50 2.15 3.56 8.09
CA LEU A 50 2.67 2.46 7.26
C LEU A 50 1.60 1.42 6.93
N LEU A 51 0.82 1.00 7.94
CA LEU A 51 -0.23 0.00 7.76
C LEU A 51 -1.34 0.54 6.86
N ILE A 52 -1.82 1.74 7.16
CA ILE A 52 -2.92 2.38 6.45
C ILE A 52 -2.53 2.69 5.00
N ALA A 53 -1.32 3.21 4.78
CA ALA A 53 -0.79 3.50 3.45
C ALA A 53 -0.66 2.23 2.59
N ALA A 54 -0.22 1.12 3.19
CA ALA A 54 -0.13 -0.14 2.49
C ALA A 54 -1.51 -0.69 2.12
N GLU A 55 -2.45 -0.73 3.06
CA GLU A 55 -3.81 -1.22 2.80
C GLU A 55 -4.55 -0.35 1.78
N TYR A 56 -4.40 0.97 1.85
CA TYR A 56 -4.95 1.88 0.85
C TYR A 56 -4.39 1.62 -0.54
N THR A 57 -3.07 1.47 -0.66
CA THR A 57 -2.42 1.20 -1.96
C THR A 57 -3.00 -0.06 -2.61
N PHE A 58 -3.16 -1.13 -1.82
CA PHE A 58 -3.76 -2.37 -2.33
C PHE A 58 -5.25 -2.25 -2.59
N TYR A 59 -5.98 -1.49 -1.77
CA TYR A 59 -7.39 -1.20 -1.99
C TYR A 59 -7.61 -0.51 -3.35
N GLU A 60 -6.78 0.48 -3.69
CA GLU A 60 -6.86 1.18 -4.96
C GLU A 60 -6.51 0.28 -6.16
N ILE A 61 -5.55 -0.63 -6.00
CA ILE A 61 -5.24 -1.65 -7.02
C ILE A 61 -6.40 -2.63 -7.19
N ARG A 62 -7.03 -3.11 -6.10
CA ARG A 62 -8.24 -3.96 -6.18
C ARG A 62 -9.33 -3.26 -6.96
N ARG A 63 -9.58 -1.98 -6.64
CA ARG A 63 -10.58 -1.18 -7.33
C ARG A 63 -10.26 -1.03 -8.81
N LYS A 64 -9.00 -0.74 -9.17
CA LYS A 64 -8.56 -0.67 -10.57
C LYS A 64 -8.76 -2.00 -11.29
N ALA A 65 -8.38 -3.11 -10.67
CA ALA A 65 -8.56 -4.45 -11.24
C ALA A 65 -10.03 -4.81 -11.45
N ALA A 66 -10.90 -4.47 -10.48
CA ALA A 66 -12.34 -4.70 -10.58
C ALA A 66 -12.96 -3.93 -11.74
N PHE A 67 -12.58 -2.66 -11.93
CA PHE A 67 -13.08 -1.85 -13.04
C PHE A 67 -12.53 -2.28 -14.40
N ASP A 68 -11.22 -2.50 -14.53
CA ASP A 68 -10.60 -2.87 -15.80
C ASP A 68 -11.11 -4.20 -16.34
N ASN A 69 -11.45 -5.13 -15.46
CA ASN A 69 -11.94 -6.47 -15.83
C ASN A 69 -13.47 -6.59 -15.72
N ASN A 70 -14.17 -5.51 -15.36
CA ASN A 70 -15.61 -5.51 -15.06
C ASN A 70 -16.03 -6.70 -14.16
N ASN A 71 -15.23 -6.97 -13.13
CA ASN A 71 -15.37 -8.15 -12.28
C ASN A 71 -15.23 -7.77 -10.80
N PRO A 72 -16.33 -7.67 -10.05
CA PRO A 72 -16.28 -7.27 -8.65
C PRO A 72 -15.55 -8.28 -7.75
N LYS A 73 -15.33 -9.53 -8.20
CA LYS A 73 -14.58 -10.54 -7.43
C LYS A 73 -13.13 -10.13 -7.16
N TYR A 74 -12.59 -9.16 -7.89
CA TYR A 74 -11.25 -8.61 -7.61
C TYR A 74 -11.15 -7.92 -6.23
N PHE A 75 -12.27 -7.55 -5.60
CA PHE A 75 -12.27 -7.09 -4.21
C PHE A 75 -11.90 -8.20 -3.21
N ASP A 76 -12.13 -9.46 -3.57
CA ASP A 76 -11.82 -10.64 -2.74
C ASP A 76 -10.42 -11.21 -3.02
N ASN A 77 -9.69 -10.67 -4.01
CA ASN A 77 -8.38 -11.17 -4.38
C ASN A 77 -7.34 -10.94 -3.28
N GLY A 78 -6.50 -11.96 -3.07
CA GLY A 78 -5.34 -11.88 -2.19
C GLY A 78 -4.25 -10.95 -2.76
N TYR A 79 -3.38 -10.46 -1.87
CA TYR A 79 -2.31 -9.52 -2.22
C TYR A 79 -1.38 -10.05 -3.32
N ALA A 80 -1.01 -11.33 -3.28
CA ALA A 80 -0.16 -11.96 -4.28
C ALA A 80 -0.77 -11.90 -5.70
N ASP A 81 -2.09 -12.09 -5.82
CA ASP A 81 -2.78 -12.00 -7.11
C ASP A 81 -2.83 -10.55 -7.62
N LEU A 82 -2.96 -9.58 -6.72
CA LEU A 82 -2.93 -8.15 -7.04
C LEU A 82 -1.53 -7.70 -7.48
N VAL A 83 -0.47 -8.20 -6.85
CA VAL A 83 0.92 -7.95 -7.27
C VAL A 83 1.22 -8.57 -8.64
N LYS A 84 0.65 -9.76 -8.91
CA LYS A 84 0.76 -10.38 -10.25
C LYS A 84 0.01 -9.56 -11.30
N TYR A 85 -1.21 -9.12 -11.00
CA TYR A 85 -2.00 -8.28 -11.89
C TYR A 85 -1.30 -6.94 -12.16
N SER A 86 -0.75 -6.30 -11.12
CA SER A 86 -0.15 -4.97 -11.23
C SER A 86 1.07 -4.91 -12.13
N LYS A 87 1.75 -6.05 -12.35
CA LYS A 87 2.88 -6.17 -13.30
C LYS A 87 2.50 -5.75 -14.74
N ASN A 88 1.21 -5.86 -15.09
CA ASN A 88 0.73 -5.51 -16.43
C ASN A 88 0.31 -4.05 -16.57
N ILE A 89 0.10 -3.34 -15.46
CA ILE A 89 -0.44 -1.97 -15.47
C ILE A 89 0.51 -0.94 -14.86
N LEU A 90 1.54 -1.37 -14.12
CA LEU A 90 2.55 -0.51 -13.51
C LEU A 90 3.84 -0.53 -14.32
N SER A 91 4.59 0.58 -14.26
CA SER A 91 6.00 0.58 -14.68
C SER A 91 6.82 -0.40 -13.84
N GLU A 92 7.98 -0.84 -14.33
CA GLU A 92 8.88 -1.71 -13.57
C GLU A 92 9.25 -1.10 -12.21
N LYS A 93 9.50 0.21 -12.17
CA LYS A 93 9.80 0.95 -10.93
C LYS A 93 8.61 0.91 -9.96
N SER A 94 7.42 1.30 -10.40
CA SER A 94 6.21 1.32 -9.56
C SER A 94 5.83 -0.09 -9.09
N HIS A 95 6.02 -1.11 -9.94
CA HIS A 95 5.81 -2.51 -9.57
C HIS A 95 6.77 -2.96 -8.47
N ARG A 96 8.05 -2.60 -8.57
CA ARG A 96 9.04 -2.87 -7.51
C ARG A 96 8.67 -2.17 -6.21
N SER A 97 8.25 -0.90 -6.27
CA SER A 97 7.73 -0.16 -5.11
C SER A 97 6.54 -0.88 -4.46
N LEU A 98 5.61 -1.42 -5.27
CA LEU A 98 4.48 -2.19 -4.77
C LEU A 98 4.93 -3.47 -4.05
N CYS A 99 5.90 -4.20 -4.59
CA CYS A 99 6.44 -5.40 -3.94
C CYS A 99 7.05 -5.07 -2.56
N ILE A 100 7.73 -3.92 -2.43
CA ILE A 100 8.25 -3.45 -1.13
C ILE A 100 7.08 -3.17 -0.16
N ILE A 101 6.04 -2.48 -0.61
CA ILE A 101 4.83 -2.20 0.19
C ILE A 101 4.12 -3.50 0.60
N GLU A 102 4.04 -4.50 -0.29
CA GLU A 102 3.52 -5.84 0.04
C GLU A 102 4.30 -6.47 1.19
N ALA A 103 5.63 -6.45 1.12
CA ALA A 103 6.48 -6.99 2.17
C ALA A 103 6.31 -6.22 3.49
N MET A 104 6.20 -4.89 3.45
CA MET A 104 5.91 -4.08 4.64
C MET A 104 4.59 -4.50 5.29
N ARG A 105 3.52 -4.60 4.50
CA ARG A 105 2.21 -5.05 4.96
C ARG A 105 2.27 -6.44 5.58
N ASN A 106 2.94 -7.37 4.90
CA ASN A 106 3.08 -8.74 5.39
C ASN A 106 3.84 -8.78 6.72
N ILE A 107 4.88 -7.96 6.89
CA ILE A 107 5.59 -7.82 8.16
C ILE A 107 4.66 -7.26 9.24
N LEU A 108 3.93 -6.17 8.98
CA LEU A 108 3.04 -5.52 9.95
C LEU A 108 1.91 -6.45 10.42
N VAL A 109 1.27 -7.15 9.49
CA VAL A 109 0.10 -7.99 9.78
C VAL A 109 0.49 -9.37 10.31
N HIS A 110 1.55 -9.98 9.79
CA HIS A 110 1.92 -11.37 10.13
C HIS A 110 3.01 -11.52 11.19
N LYS A 111 3.76 -10.46 11.53
CA LYS A 111 4.69 -10.53 12.69
C LYS A 111 4.04 -10.09 14.01
N GLY A 112 2.79 -9.63 13.98
CA GLY A 112 1.98 -9.33 15.17
C GLY A 112 1.20 -10.52 15.77
N PHE A 113 1.14 -11.67 15.09
CA PHE A 113 0.52 -12.90 15.59
C PHE A 113 1.38 -14.13 15.21
N PRO A 114 1.60 -15.11 16.09
CA PRO A 114 2.56 -16.17 15.88
C PRO A 114 2.04 -17.18 14.85
N ASN A 115 2.28 -16.91 13.57
CA ASN A 115 2.22 -17.96 12.56
C ASN A 115 3.39 -17.85 11.57
N THR A 116 4.59 -18.04 12.11
CA THR A 116 5.85 -18.23 11.39
C THR A 116 5.82 -19.36 10.34
N TYR A 117 4.79 -20.21 10.35
CA TYR A 117 4.65 -21.36 9.45
C TYR A 117 3.92 -21.09 8.13
N SER A 118 3.14 -20.02 7.99
CA SER A 118 2.50 -19.66 6.71
C SER A 118 3.33 -18.69 5.87
N ALA A 119 4.10 -17.79 6.51
CA ALA A 119 5.02 -16.89 5.80
C ALA A 119 6.22 -17.64 5.15
N THR A 120 6.62 -18.78 5.70
CA THR A 120 7.78 -19.57 5.23
C THR A 120 7.53 -20.35 3.94
N LYS A 121 6.27 -20.51 3.49
CA LYS A 121 5.96 -21.20 2.22
C LYS A 121 5.85 -20.26 1.01
N LEU A 122 5.71 -18.95 1.20
CA LEU A 122 5.66 -17.96 0.11
C LEU A 122 7.06 -17.50 -0.37
N HIS A 123 8.14 -17.76 0.39
CA HIS A 123 9.47 -17.20 0.12
C HIS A 123 10.58 -18.23 -0.10
N LYS A 124 10.28 -19.29 -0.85
CA LYS A 124 11.36 -20.03 -1.49
C LYS A 124 11.81 -19.23 -2.73
N LYS A 125 12.92 -18.49 -2.57
CA LYS A 125 13.83 -18.00 -3.63
C LYS A 125 13.69 -16.54 -4.13
N TYR A 126 12.58 -15.83 -3.87
CA TYR A 126 12.43 -14.38 -4.07
C TYR A 126 11.97 -13.77 -2.73
N ASP A 127 12.61 -12.82 -2.06
CA ASP A 127 13.77 -11.99 -2.33
C ASP A 127 14.18 -11.49 -0.92
N ARG A 128 15.23 -12.10 -0.33
CA ARG A 128 15.67 -11.79 1.04
C ARG A 128 16.00 -10.31 1.19
N ASP A 129 16.49 -9.72 0.10
CA ASP A 129 16.90 -8.33 0.06
C ASP A 129 15.67 -7.43 0.08
N LEU A 130 14.60 -7.77 -0.64
CA LEU A 130 13.33 -7.04 -0.58
C LEU A 130 12.75 -6.98 0.84
N TYR A 131 12.73 -8.11 1.55
CA TYR A 131 12.26 -8.16 2.95
C TYR A 131 13.16 -7.38 3.90
N THR A 132 14.48 -7.45 3.68
CA THR A 132 15.46 -6.71 4.48
C THR A 132 15.33 -5.21 4.24
N ASN A 133 15.10 -4.79 3.01
CA ASN A 133 14.84 -3.41 2.63
C ASN A 133 13.56 -2.90 3.27
N ALA A 134 12.44 -3.63 3.11
CA ALA A 134 11.17 -3.29 3.74
C ALA A 134 11.32 -3.12 5.26
N LEU A 135 11.98 -4.08 5.93
CA LEU A 135 12.22 -4.02 7.37
C LEU A 135 13.10 -2.83 7.78
N THR A 136 14.13 -2.51 6.99
CA THR A 136 15.03 -1.37 7.25
C THR A 136 14.28 -0.06 7.16
N MET A 137 13.48 0.11 6.10
CA MET A 137 12.65 1.29 5.91
C MET A 137 11.62 1.44 7.04
N MET A 138 10.90 0.36 7.37
CA MET A 138 9.88 0.38 8.43
C MET A 138 10.41 0.73 9.82
N ARG A 139 11.70 0.45 10.10
CA ARG A 139 12.35 0.76 11.39
C ARG A 139 12.94 2.15 11.44
N SER A 140 12.79 2.93 10.37
CA SER A 140 13.40 4.23 10.22
C SER A 140 12.35 5.24 9.77
N PRO A 141 11.79 6.06 10.69
CA PRO A 141 10.86 7.13 10.32
C PRO A 141 11.41 8.06 9.23
N LYS A 142 12.74 8.18 9.10
CA LYS A 142 13.41 8.91 8.02
C LYS A 142 13.02 8.42 6.61
N SER A 143 12.60 7.16 6.48
CA SER A 143 12.12 6.59 5.21
C SER A 143 10.69 7.00 4.86
N TYR A 144 10.00 7.76 5.72
CA TYR A 144 8.63 8.23 5.48
C TYR A 144 8.45 8.90 4.11
N HIS A 145 9.28 9.89 3.76
CA HIS A 145 9.16 10.58 2.48
C HIS A 145 9.40 9.66 1.29
N GLU A 146 10.36 8.74 1.40
CA GLU A 146 10.65 7.75 0.35
C GLU A 146 9.46 6.81 0.13
N ILE A 147 8.85 6.32 1.21
CA ILE A 147 7.67 5.44 1.13
C ILE A 147 6.46 6.21 0.60
N LYS A 148 6.32 7.49 0.96
CA LYS A 148 5.27 8.36 0.45
C LYS A 148 5.41 8.55 -1.06
N VAL A 149 6.64 8.70 -1.57
CA VAL A 149 6.92 8.71 -3.02
C VAL A 149 6.55 7.37 -3.65
N MET A 150 6.98 6.23 -3.07
CA MET A 150 6.62 4.90 -3.57
C MET A 150 5.10 4.72 -3.71
N LYS A 151 4.34 5.07 -2.67
CA LYS A 151 2.87 5.07 -2.69
C LYS A 151 2.33 5.91 -3.85
N SER A 152 2.77 7.16 -3.96
CA SER A 152 2.29 8.07 -4.99
C SER A 152 2.65 7.63 -6.42
N GLU A 153 3.83 7.04 -6.62
CA GLU A 153 4.23 6.46 -7.91
C GLU A 153 3.34 5.29 -8.33
N ILE A 154 2.88 4.48 -7.38
CA ILE A 154 1.93 3.38 -7.63
C ILE A 154 0.56 3.96 -7.98
N LEU A 155 0.06 4.91 -7.19
CA LEU A 155 -1.24 5.56 -7.40
C LEU A 155 -1.30 6.31 -8.74
N ALA A 156 -0.21 6.97 -9.12
CA ALA A 156 -0.07 7.59 -10.44
C ALA A 156 -0.03 6.54 -11.55
N GLY A 157 0.68 5.42 -11.34
CA GLY A 157 0.74 4.31 -12.29
C GLY A 157 -0.63 3.68 -12.60
N ILE A 158 -1.54 3.65 -11.61
CA ILE A 158 -2.93 3.19 -11.82
C ILE A 158 -3.90 4.29 -12.26
N GLY A 159 -3.39 5.51 -12.52
CA GLY A 159 -4.16 6.62 -13.08
C GLY A 159 -5.00 7.41 -12.08
N LEU A 160 -4.70 7.35 -10.78
CA LEU A 160 -5.48 8.07 -9.74
C LEU A 160 -4.96 9.45 -9.41
N ILE A 161 -3.68 9.71 -9.66
CA ILE A 161 -3.03 10.99 -9.39
C ILE A 161 -2.24 11.39 -10.63
N SER A 162 -2.24 12.68 -10.96
CA SER A 162 -1.39 13.21 -12.03
C SER A 162 0.05 13.31 -11.54
N LEU A 163 1.02 12.81 -12.32
CA LEU A 163 2.45 12.93 -11.99
C LEU A 163 2.92 14.39 -11.78
N LYS A 164 2.16 15.39 -12.28
CA LYS A 164 2.46 16.80 -12.05
C LYS A 164 2.39 17.20 -10.57
N SER A 165 1.57 16.55 -9.75
CA SER A 165 1.42 16.89 -8.32
C SER A 165 2.47 16.23 -7.41
N LEU A 166 3.49 15.58 -7.98
CA LEU A 166 4.60 14.95 -7.23
C LEU A 166 5.86 15.82 -7.17
N HIS A 167 5.89 16.91 -7.93
CA HIS A 167 7.04 17.81 -8.07
C HIS A 167 6.77 19.24 -7.58
N ASP A 168 5.56 19.50 -7.07
CA ASP A 168 5.16 20.73 -6.38
C ASP A 168 5.15 20.48 -4.87
#